data_AF-A0A6D2IST0-F1
#
_entry.id   AF-A0A6D2IST0-F1
#
_cell.length_a   1.000
_cell.length_b   1.000
_cell.length_c   1.000
_cell.angle_alpha   90.00
_cell.angle_beta   90.00
_cell.angle_gamma   90.00
#
_symmetry.space_group_name_H-M   'P 1'
#
loop_
_entity.id
_entity.type
_entity.pdbx_description
1 polymer ?
#
loop_
_entity_poly.entity_id
_entity_poly.type
_entity_poly.pdbx_seq_one_letter_code
_entity_poly.pdbx_strand_id
1 'polypeptide(L)'
;MPMDSVYSNMASLMINEKKGHDGELTARMRYGPWFLWRIWKDRNDLCFTGKHLQADLLVHRALGDAKEWFDQLRKPISTQASAATPQSRWKPPPSGFLKCNVDASWVFGQNLTGSQVQ
;
A
#
# COMPACT_ATOMS: atom_id res chain seq x y z
N MET A 1 1.76 0.24 -21.85
CA MET A 1 2.68 -0.20 -20.78
C MET A 1 1.86 -0.36 -19.52
N PRO A 2 1.70 -1.56 -18.95
CA PRO A 2 0.95 -1.69 -17.72
C PRO A 2 1.79 -1.07 -16.60
N MET A 3 1.24 -0.05 -15.92
CA MET A 3 1.79 0.39 -14.64
C MET A 3 1.57 -0.75 -13.65
N ASP A 4 2.56 -1.63 -13.53
CA ASP A 4 2.67 -2.46 -12.35
C ASP A 4 2.66 -1.49 -11.16
N SER A 5 1.59 -1.60 -10.39
CA SER A 5 1.30 -0.69 -9.30
C SER A 5 2.52 -0.55 -8.40
N VAL A 6 2.72 0.62 -7.79
CA VAL A 6 3.82 0.84 -6.83
C VAL A 6 3.88 -0.29 -5.80
N TYR A 7 2.72 -0.86 -5.43
CA TYR A 7 2.61 -2.06 -4.59
C TYR A 7 3.25 -3.33 -5.16
N SER A 8 3.09 -3.62 -6.46
CA SER A 8 3.79 -4.74 -7.12
C SER A 8 5.29 -4.51 -7.13
N ASN A 9 5.74 -3.28 -7.47
CA ASN A 9 7.16 -2.97 -7.50
C ASN A 9 7.79 -3.07 -6.09
N MET A 10 7.07 -2.59 -5.07
CA MET A 10 7.48 -2.73 -3.66
C MET A 10 7.47 -4.21 -3.22
N ALA A 11 6.44 -4.97 -3.57
CA ALA A 11 6.36 -6.39 -3.22
C ALA A 11 7.48 -7.20 -3.88
N SER A 12 7.78 -6.95 -5.16
CA SER A 12 8.89 -7.60 -5.86
C SER A 12 10.24 -7.26 -5.26
N LEU A 13 10.46 -6.01 -4.83
CA LEU A 13 11.68 -5.61 -4.11
C LEU A 13 11.82 -6.31 -2.75
N MET A 14 10.70 -6.51 -2.04
CA MET A 14 10.68 -7.19 -0.74
C MET A 14 10.80 -8.72 -0.85
N ILE A 15 10.33 -9.31 -1.96
CA ILE A 15 10.30 -10.77 -2.18
C ILE A 15 11.58 -11.27 -2.85
N ASN A 16 12.28 -10.43 -3.63
CA ASN A 16 13.49 -10.81 -4.36
C ASN A 16 14.80 -10.71 -3.56
N GLU A 17 14.75 -10.80 -2.21
CA GLU A 17 15.96 -11.00 -1.38
C GLU A 17 16.56 -12.39 -1.65
N LYS A 18 17.21 -12.59 -2.80
CA LYS A 18 18.03 -13.77 -3.07
C LYS A 18 19.50 -13.46 -2.87
N LYS A 19 20.00 -13.96 -1.74
CA LYS A 19 21.35 -14.48 -1.47
C LYS A 19 22.51 -13.74 -2.18
N GLY A 20 23.02 -12.69 -1.54
CA GLY A 20 24.21 -11.98 -2.02
C GLY A 20 24.94 -11.22 -0.91
N HIS A 21 25.90 -11.92 -0.29
CA HIS A 21 27.09 -11.51 0.46
C HIS A 21 27.09 -10.48 1.63
N ASP A 22 26.14 -9.57 1.80
CA ASP A 22 26.19 -8.62 2.94
C ASP A 22 24.86 -8.56 3.70
N GLY A 23 24.78 -9.34 4.78
CA GLY A 23 23.57 -9.46 5.62
C GLY A 23 23.11 -8.13 6.24
N GLU A 24 24.01 -7.18 6.45
CA GLU A 24 23.70 -5.86 7.01
C GLU A 24 23.10 -4.90 5.97
N LEU A 25 23.62 -4.90 4.74
CA LEU A 25 23.08 -4.09 3.65
C LEU A 25 21.69 -4.57 3.25
N THR A 26 21.49 -5.89 3.21
CA THR A 26 20.18 -6.52 3.01
C THR A 26 19.21 -6.10 4.12
N ALA A 27 19.65 -6.13 5.38
CA ALA A 27 18.82 -5.70 6.51
C ALA A 27 18.46 -4.20 6.47
N ARG A 28 19.28 -3.33 5.88
CA ARG A 28 18.93 -1.91 5.67
C ARG A 28 18.00 -1.72 4.48
N MET A 29 18.19 -2.47 3.40
CA MET A 29 17.32 -2.44 2.21
C MET A 29 15.88 -2.86 2.52
N ARG A 30 15.65 -3.76 3.49
CA ARG A 30 14.31 -4.19 3.90
C ARG A 30 13.39 -3.06 4.39
N TYR A 31 13.96 -1.92 4.81
CA TYR A 31 13.20 -0.74 5.26
C TYR A 31 12.94 0.26 4.12
N GLY A 32 13.72 0.20 3.04
CA GLY A 32 13.64 1.14 1.92
C GLY A 32 12.22 1.31 1.37
N PRO A 33 11.47 0.23 1.12
CA PRO A 33 10.10 0.33 0.63
C PRO A 33 9.15 1.07 1.59
N TRP A 34 9.34 0.94 2.91
CA TRP A 34 8.52 1.64 3.90
C TRP A 34 8.78 3.14 3.91
N PHE A 35 10.04 3.55 3.73
CA PHE A 35 10.39 4.96 3.56
C PHE A 35 9.80 5.53 2.28
N LEU A 36 9.95 4.84 1.14
CA LEU A 36 9.38 5.26 -0.14
C LEU A 36 7.85 5.40 -0.06
N TRP A 37 7.19 4.42 0.55
CA TRP A 37 5.75 4.43 0.79
C TRP A 37 5.31 5.61 1.66
N ARG A 38 6.04 5.91 2.73
CA ARG A 38 5.73 7.04 3.61
C ARG A 38 5.97 8.40 2.95
N ILE A 39 7.07 8.56 2.21
CA ILE A 39 7.35 9.76 1.42
C ILE A 39 6.23 10.01 0.40
N TRP A 40 5.79 8.95 -0.30
CA TRP A 40 4.70 9.08 -1.26
C TRP A 40 3.39 9.52 -0.60
N LYS A 41 3.02 8.93 0.54
CA LYS A 41 1.82 9.33 1.29
C LYS A 41 1.89 10.77 1.79
N ASP A 42 3.00 11.18 2.40
CA ASP A 42 3.15 12.55 2.90
C ASP A 42 3.14 13.58 1.77
N ARG A 43 3.71 13.25 0.60
CA ARG A 43 3.59 14.10 -0.59
C ARG A 43 2.15 14.23 -1.06
N ASN A 44 1.39 13.15 -1.05
CA ASN A 44 -0.02 13.20 -1.42
C ASN A 44 -0.83 14.01 -0.40
N ASP A 45 -0.63 13.78 0.90
CA ASP A 45 -1.30 14.53 1.96
C ASP A 45 -0.98 16.03 1.87
N LEU A 46 0.26 16.39 1.52
CA LEU A 46 0.64 17.77 1.26
C LEU A 46 -0.12 18.35 0.07
N CYS A 47 -0.20 17.63 -1.05
CA CYS A 47 -0.88 18.09 -2.26
C CYS A 47 -2.41 18.25 -2.07
N PHE A 48 -3.05 17.34 -1.34
CA PHE A 48 -4.52 17.31 -1.23
C PHE A 48 -5.06 17.99 0.02
N THR A 49 -4.29 18.08 1.10
CA THR A 49 -4.75 18.62 2.39
C THR A 49 -3.89 19.76 2.92
N GLY A 50 -2.76 20.06 2.28
CA GLY A 50 -1.79 21.07 2.74
C GLY A 50 -1.01 20.66 3.99
N LYS A 51 -1.13 19.40 4.45
CA LYS A 51 -0.47 18.93 5.66
C LYS A 51 0.90 18.35 5.34
N HIS A 52 1.93 18.85 6.02
CA HIS A 52 3.29 18.33 5.92
C HIS A 52 3.66 17.59 7.19
N LEU A 53 4.22 16.39 7.06
CA LEU A 53 4.78 15.65 8.18
C LEU A 53 6.27 16.00 8.34
N GLN A 54 6.71 16.22 9.57
CA GLN A 54 8.15 16.38 9.82
C GLN A 54 8.92 15.08 9.52
N ALA A 55 10.15 15.24 9.03
CA ALA A 55 10.95 14.15 8.51
C ALA A 55 11.31 13.11 9.59
N ASP A 56 11.52 13.55 10.83
CA ASP A 56 11.73 12.70 12.00
C ASP A 56 10.52 11.79 12.26
N LEU A 57 9.30 12.36 12.19
CA LEU A 57 8.07 11.62 12.39
C LEU A 57 7.79 10.65 11.24
N LEU A 58 8.14 11.03 10.00
CA LEU A 58 8.10 10.15 8.83
C LEU A 58 8.97 8.93 9.06
N VAL A 59 10.23 9.13 9.48
CA VAL A 59 11.17 8.05 9.76
C VAL A 59 10.63 7.13 10.85
N HIS A 60 10.11 7.70 11.94
CA HIS A 60 9.53 6.94 13.04
C HIS A 60 8.36 6.07 12.59
N ARG A 61 7.47 6.62 11.75
CA ARG A 61 6.33 5.87 11.19
C ARG A 61 6.78 4.77 10.22
N ALA A 62 7.73 5.05 9.34
CA ALA A 62 8.24 4.05 8.40
C ALA A 62 8.85 2.85 9.13
N LEU A 63 9.64 3.10 10.19
CA LEU A 63 10.21 2.05 11.03
C LEU A 63 9.14 1.28 11.82
N GLY A 64 8.13 1.99 12.35
CA GLY A 64 6.99 1.39 13.04
C GLY A 64 6.20 0.44 12.15
N ASP A 65 5.82 0.89 10.96
CA ASP A 65 5.09 0.06 9.98
C ASP A 65 5.90 -1.18 9.59
N ALA A 66 7.19 -0.99 9.31
CA ALA A 66 8.08 -2.08 8.97
C ALA A 66 8.15 -3.11 10.10
N LYS A 67 8.34 -2.65 11.35
CA LYS A 67 8.38 -3.51 12.53
C LYS A 67 7.08 -4.30 12.67
N GLU A 68 5.94 -3.64 12.59
CA GLU A 68 4.63 -4.29 12.70
C GLU A 68 4.48 -5.39 11.65
N TRP A 69 4.84 -5.10 10.40
CA TRP A 69 4.79 -6.07 9.32
C TRP A 69 5.66 -7.31 9.60
N PHE A 70 6.91 -7.11 10.00
CA PHE A 70 7.81 -8.22 10.31
C PHE A 70 7.36 -9.01 11.55
N ASP A 71 6.75 -8.34 12.54
CA ASP A 71 6.20 -9.01 13.73
C ASP A 71 5.01 -9.90 13.36
N GLN A 72 4.13 -9.46 12.45
CA GLN A 72 3.00 -10.26 11.98
C GLN A 72 3.45 -11.49 11.16
N LEU A 73 4.50 -11.34 10.34
CA LEU A 73 5.13 -12.46 9.60
C LEU A 73 5.68 -13.56 10.52
N ARG A 74 6.10 -13.20 11.74
CA ARG A 74 6.67 -14.15 12.71
C ARG A 74 5.62 -14.85 13.56
N LYS A 75 4.37 -14.36 13.57
CA LYS A 75 3.29 -15.04 14.28
C LYS A 75 2.96 -16.32 13.51
N PRO A 76 2.93 -17.49 14.17
CA PRO A 76 2.39 -18.68 13.53
C PRO A 76 0.95 -18.37 13.15
N ILE A 77 0.63 -18.48 11.86
CA ILE A 77 -0.76 -18.42 11.40
C ILE A 77 -1.45 -19.55 12.14
N SER A 78 -2.30 -19.20 13.12
CA SER A 78 -3.21 -20.17 13.71
C SER A 78 -4.09 -20.66 12.58
N THR A 79 -3.76 -21.83 12.03
CA THR A 79 -4.62 -22.57 11.11
C THR A 79 -5.79 -23.13 11.90
N GLN A 80 -6.58 -22.26 12.53
CA GLN A 80 -8.00 -22.54 12.58
C GLN A 80 -8.45 -22.40 11.15
N ALA A 81 -8.54 -23.54 10.47
CA ALA A 81 -9.23 -23.65 9.20
C ALA A 81 -10.68 -23.23 9.42
N SER A 82 -10.95 -21.92 9.43
CA SER A 82 -12.26 -21.41 9.09
C SER A 82 -12.51 -21.96 7.69
N ALA A 83 -13.45 -22.90 7.59
CA ALA A 83 -13.90 -23.49 6.34
C ALA A 83 -13.88 -22.40 5.28
N ALA A 84 -13.02 -22.57 4.27
CA ALA A 84 -12.77 -21.55 3.25
C ALA A 84 -14.13 -21.14 2.69
N THR A 85 -14.61 -19.96 3.09
CA THR A 85 -15.69 -19.32 2.37
C THR A 85 -15.14 -19.15 0.97
N PRO A 86 -15.78 -19.70 -0.07
CA PRO A 86 -15.23 -19.63 -1.41
C PRO A 86 -14.96 -18.16 -1.68
N GLN A 87 -13.69 -17.81 -1.88
CA GLN A 87 -13.30 -16.45 -2.24
C GLN A 87 -14.16 -16.08 -3.43
N SER A 88 -15.06 -15.10 -3.23
CA SER A 88 -15.94 -14.62 -4.28
C SER A 88 -15.05 -13.98 -5.33
N ARG A 89 -14.59 -14.79 -6.29
CA ARG A 89 -13.81 -14.33 -7.43
C ARG A 89 -14.69 -13.36 -8.18
N TRP A 90 -14.18 -12.16 -8.42
CA TRP A 90 -14.90 -11.16 -9.19
C TRP A 90 -15.36 -11.77 -10.52
N LYS A 91 -16.66 -11.64 -10.81
CA LYS A 91 -17.26 -12.01 -12.09
C LYS A 91 -17.63 -10.72 -12.84
N PRO A 92 -17.43 -10.67 -14.17
CA PRO A 92 -17.86 -9.53 -14.95
C PRO A 92 -19.38 -9.36 -14.87
N PRO A 93 -19.90 -8.13 -15.04
CA PRO A 93 -21.33 -7.90 -15.13
C PRO A 93 -21.95 -8.69 -16.29
N PRO A 94 -23.24 -9.05 -16.20
CA PRO A 94 -23.97 -9.63 -17.33
C PRO A 94 -23.93 -8.75 -18.58
N SER A 95 -24.07 -9.39 -19.76
CA SER A 95 -24.14 -8.67 -21.04
C SER A 95 -25.24 -7.61 -21.02
N GLY A 96 -24.91 -6.37 -21.41
CA GLY A 96 -25.81 -5.22 -21.35
C GLY A 96 -25.64 -4.33 -20.11
N PHE A 97 -24.81 -4.72 -19.13
CA PHE A 97 -24.51 -3.92 -17.94
C PHE A 97 -23.06 -3.40 -17.94
N LEU A 98 -22.89 -2.11 -17.65
CA LEU A 98 -21.59 -1.48 -17.46
C LEU A 98 -21.25 -1.42 -15.97
N LYS A 99 -20.05 -1.88 -15.58
CA LYS A 99 -19.53 -1.65 -14.24
C LYS A 99 -18.94 -0.24 -14.17
N CYS A 100 -19.64 0.68 -13.53
CA CYS A 100 -19.09 1.98 -13.18
C CYS A 100 -18.46 1.91 -11.78
N ASN A 101 -17.14 2.09 -11.68
CA ASN A 101 -16.50 2.29 -10.39
C ASN A 101 -16.56 3.79 -10.09
N VAL A 102 -17.28 4.17 -9.04
CA VAL A 102 -17.35 5.57 -8.61
C VAL A 102 -16.46 5.75 -7.40
N ASP A 103 -15.51 6.67 -7.49
CA ASP A 103 -14.71 7.14 -6.37
C ASP A 103 -15.13 8.57 -6.03
N ALA A 104 -15.22 8.90 -4.73
CA ALA A 104 -15.56 10.23 -4.26
C ALA A 104 -14.51 10.69 -3.26
N SER A 105 -13.93 11.86 -3.52
CA SER A 105 -13.08 12.56 -2.56
C SER A 105 -13.77 13.85 -2.13
N TRP A 106 -13.65 14.19 -0.86
CA TRP A 106 -14.24 15.41 -0.32
C TRP A 106 -13.15 16.33 0.24
N VAL A 107 -13.19 17.60 -0.19
CA VAL A 107 -12.28 18.65 0.28
C VAL A 107 -13.09 19.59 1.18
N PHE A 108 -12.81 19.59 2.47
CA PHE A 108 -13.38 20.56 3.39
C PHE A 108 -12.90 21.98 3.02
N GLY A 109 -13.84 22.90 2.77
CA GLY A 109 -13.56 24.33 2.58
C GLY A 109 -13.74 24.87 1.16
N GLN A 110 -14.11 24.05 0.18
CA GLN A 110 -14.52 24.52 -1.15
C GLN A 110 -15.78 23.80 -1.62
N ASN A 111 -16.77 24.55 -2.12
CA ASN A 111 -18.03 24.00 -2.66
C ASN A 111 -17.82 23.39 -4.06
N LEU A 112 -16.93 22.41 -4.19
CA LEU A 112 -16.70 21.71 -5.46
C LEU A 112 -16.67 20.19 -5.21
N THR A 113 -17.81 19.55 -5.45
CA THR A 113 -17.92 18.09 -5.53
C THR A 113 -17.56 17.66 -6.95
N GLY A 114 -16.37 17.09 -7.14
CA GLY A 114 -15.98 16.49 -8.40
C GLY A 114 -16.27 14.99 -8.39
N SER A 115 -17.15 14.52 -9.27
CA SER A 115 -17.18 13.11 -9.68
C SER A 115 -16.50 12.99 -11.04
N GLN A 116 -15.57 12.03 -11.16
CA GLN A 116 -15.04 11.60 -12.45
C GLN A 116 -15.56 10.20 -12.71
N VAL A 117 -16.21 10.03 -13.85
CA VAL A 117 -16.74 8.75 -14.33
C VAL A 117 -15.75 8.27 -15.38
N GLN A 118 -15.15 7.10 -15.18
CA GLN A 118 -14.23 6.46 -16.12
C GLN A 118 -14.88 5.24 -16.78
#